data_AF-A0A951P5Q2-F1
#
_entry.id   AF-A0A951P5Q2-F1
#
_cell.length_a   1.000
_cell.length_b   1.000
_cell.length_c   1.000
_cell.angle_alpha   90.00
_cell.angle_beta   90.00
_cell.angle_gamma   90.00
#
_symmetry.space_group_name_H-M   'P 1'
#
loop_
_entity.id
_entity.type
_entity.pdbx_description
1 polymer ?
#
loop_
_entity_poly.entity_id
_entity_poly.type
_entity_poly.pdbx_seq_one_letter_code
_entity_poly.pdbx_strand_id
1 'polypeptide(L)'
;MNNTQTNRSPRRNQRTLLKVAEFTFYVIAGVLVFFSATPWVEVGHEIGKEIIATRFYNALVALPVIGLLFTFLRWILINALGVGLWAIVNATQIAPTLLAIPPIYAAIIEYLQSQKQPDSDNPQIAKYQKKIAEWLMAVFRDIGRYAAIAYVIELAVNLAYFAPYQGGWDGFLKDAPLWSPDRILYVQFGLMVASIAAVEIIFRFVLAVWRIFRAIK
;
A
#
# COMPACT_ATOMS: atom_id res chain seq x y z
N MET A 1 -40.62 -16.56 -49.13
CA MET A 1 -39.17 -16.41 -48.93
C MET A 1 -38.91 -14.98 -48.50
N ASN A 2 -38.67 -14.72 -47.22
CA ASN A 2 -38.23 -13.40 -46.74
C ASN A 2 -36.98 -13.58 -45.90
N ASN A 3 -35.87 -13.06 -46.41
CA ASN A 3 -34.57 -13.01 -45.77
C ASN A 3 -34.61 -12.00 -44.63
N THR A 4 -34.62 -12.47 -43.39
CA THR A 4 -34.32 -11.63 -42.22
C THR A 4 -32.80 -11.44 -42.17
N GLN A 5 -32.31 -10.33 -42.74
CA GLN A 5 -30.92 -9.92 -42.61
C GLN A 5 -30.59 -9.70 -41.13
N THR A 6 -29.72 -10.54 -40.60
CA THR A 6 -29.16 -10.40 -39.26
C THR A 6 -28.13 -9.29 -39.28
N ASN A 7 -28.54 -8.10 -38.86
CA ASN A 7 -27.67 -6.95 -38.64
C ASN A 7 -26.71 -7.23 -37.46
N ARG A 8 -25.62 -7.96 -37.71
CA ARG A 8 -24.55 -8.22 -36.73
C ARG A 8 -23.37 -7.30 -36.98
N SER A 9 -23.41 -6.08 -36.43
CA SER A 9 -22.19 -5.33 -36.12
C SER A 9 -22.40 -4.40 -34.90
N PRO A 10 -21.93 -4.82 -33.71
CA PRO A 10 -21.13 -3.88 -32.90
C PRO A 10 -19.98 -4.53 -32.11
N ARG A 11 -19.58 -5.77 -32.39
CA ARG A 11 -18.58 -6.49 -31.56
C ARG A 11 -17.15 -5.93 -31.60
N ARG A 12 -16.75 -5.21 -32.67
CA ARG A 12 -15.38 -4.69 -32.81
C ARG A 12 -15.14 -3.43 -31.97
N ASN A 13 -16.10 -2.51 -31.94
CA ASN A 13 -15.98 -1.26 -31.16
C ASN A 13 -15.99 -1.50 -29.65
N GLN A 14 -16.79 -2.46 -29.16
CA GLN A 14 -16.84 -2.81 -27.74
C GLN A 14 -15.49 -3.34 -27.22
N ARG A 15 -14.77 -4.16 -28.00
CA ARG A 15 -13.45 -4.67 -27.60
C ARG A 15 -12.40 -3.58 -27.51
N THR A 16 -12.42 -2.61 -28.43
CA THR A 16 -11.48 -1.47 -28.39
C THR A 16 -11.77 -0.58 -27.19
N LEU A 17 -13.03 -0.26 -26.91
CA LEU A 17 -13.42 0.54 -25.74
C LEU A 17 -13.02 -0.14 -24.43
N LEU A 18 -13.19 -1.46 -24.32
CA LEU A 18 -12.74 -2.22 -23.14
C LEU A 18 -11.22 -2.14 -22.95
N LYS A 19 -10.43 -2.29 -24.02
CA LYS A 19 -8.96 -2.16 -23.95
C LYS A 19 -8.51 -0.76 -23.56
N VAL A 20 -9.19 0.28 -24.07
CA VAL A 20 -8.90 1.67 -23.70
C VAL A 20 -9.24 1.90 -22.23
N ALA A 21 -10.41 1.46 -21.78
CA ALA A 21 -10.81 1.59 -20.38
C ALA A 21 -9.85 0.85 -19.43
N GLU A 22 -9.43 -0.36 -19.80
CA GLU A 22 -8.43 -1.15 -19.07
C GLU A 22 -7.08 -0.41 -19.00
N PHE A 23 -6.59 0.11 -20.13
CA PHE A 23 -5.36 0.90 -20.17
C PHE A 23 -5.46 2.15 -19.29
N THR A 24 -6.54 2.93 -19.41
CA THR A 24 -6.78 4.11 -18.58
C THR A 24 -6.82 3.75 -17.09
N PHE A 25 -7.45 2.63 -16.73
CA PHE A 25 -7.45 2.14 -15.35
C PHE A 25 -6.04 1.84 -14.85
N TYR A 26 -5.21 1.11 -15.61
CA TYR A 26 -3.83 0.81 -15.19
C TYR A 26 -2.98 2.08 -15.04
N VAL A 27 -3.18 3.07 -15.91
CA VAL A 27 -2.49 4.37 -15.80
C VAL A 27 -2.91 5.08 -14.52
N ILE A 28 -4.21 5.20 -14.24
CA ILE A 28 -4.71 5.85 -13.02
C ILE A 28 -4.23 5.11 -11.77
N ALA A 29 -4.31 3.77 -11.76
CA ALA A 29 -3.85 2.95 -10.66
C ALA A 29 -2.35 3.11 -10.42
N GLY A 30 -1.54 3.12 -11.48
CA GLY A 30 -0.10 3.33 -11.40
C GLY A 30 0.25 4.71 -10.82
N VAL A 31 -0.44 5.76 -11.26
CA VAL A 31 -0.27 7.12 -10.74
C VAL A 31 -0.65 7.20 -9.27
N LEU A 32 -1.79 6.61 -8.87
CA LEU A 32 -2.23 6.58 -7.47
C LEU A 32 -1.26 5.81 -6.57
N VAL A 33 -0.78 4.65 -7.02
CA VAL A 33 0.24 3.87 -6.29
C VAL A 33 1.52 4.67 -6.15
N PHE A 34 1.96 5.35 -7.21
CA PHE A 34 3.16 6.19 -7.17
C PHE A 34 3.04 7.31 -6.13
N PHE A 35 1.94 8.07 -6.15
CA PHE A 35 1.72 9.15 -5.18
C PHE A 35 1.47 8.65 -3.75
N SER A 36 0.95 7.44 -3.58
CA SER A 36 0.80 6.79 -2.27
C SER A 36 2.13 6.28 -1.72
N ALA A 37 3.03 5.77 -2.56
CA ALA A 37 4.32 5.23 -2.15
C ALA A 37 5.38 6.31 -1.89
N THR A 38 5.30 7.46 -2.59
CA THR A 38 6.33 8.52 -2.52
C THR A 38 6.55 9.06 -1.09
N PRO A 39 5.50 9.38 -0.29
CA PRO A 39 5.67 9.81 1.10
C PRO A 39 6.48 8.81 1.95
N TRP A 40 6.29 7.52 1.71
CA TRP A 40 6.99 6.45 2.43
C TRP A 40 8.44 6.25 1.98
N VAL A 41 8.73 6.50 0.70
CA VAL A 41 10.12 6.57 0.22
C VAL A 41 10.86 7.70 0.93
N GLU A 42 10.21 8.85 1.15
CA GLU A 42 10.78 9.95 1.93
C GLU A 42 11.02 9.56 3.39
N VAL A 43 10.08 8.85 4.03
CA VAL A 43 10.29 8.26 5.36
C VAL A 43 11.51 7.33 5.37
N GLY A 44 11.67 6.50 4.34
CA GLY A 44 12.84 5.66 4.14
C GLY A 44 14.13 6.49 4.07
N HIS A 45 14.11 7.61 3.34
CA HIS A 45 15.23 8.55 3.26
C HIS A 45 15.58 9.17 4.60
N GLU A 46 14.59 9.60 5.39
CA GLU A 46 14.82 10.14 6.73
C GLU A 46 15.43 9.09 7.68
N ILE A 47 14.91 7.85 7.70
CA ILE A 47 15.51 6.75 8.47
C ILE A 47 16.93 6.46 7.97
N GLY A 48 17.14 6.51 6.66
CA GLY A 48 18.43 6.32 6.03
C GLY A 48 19.48 7.35 6.45
N LYS A 49 19.10 8.58 6.80
CA LYS A 49 20.02 9.61 7.29
C LYS A 49 20.70 9.20 8.59
N GLU A 50 19.95 8.59 9.51
CA GLU A 50 20.48 8.09 10.78
C GLU A 50 21.48 6.94 10.59
N ILE A 51 21.28 6.08 9.58
CA ILE A 51 22.21 5.00 9.26
C ILE A 51 23.57 5.55 8.79
N ILE A 52 23.57 6.66 8.04
CA ILE A 52 24.79 7.30 7.52
C ILE A 52 25.58 8.00 8.62
N ALA A 53 24.89 8.49 9.65
CA ALA A 53 25.54 9.14 10.80
C ALA A 53 26.43 8.16 11.59
N THR A 54 26.36 6.85 11.32
CA THR A 54 27.21 5.85 11.97
C THR A 54 28.66 5.90 11.47
N ARG A 55 29.61 5.81 12.41
CA ARG A 55 31.06 5.78 12.11
C ARG A 55 31.46 4.64 11.17
N PHE A 56 30.75 3.52 11.24
CA PHE A 56 30.99 2.35 10.40
C PHE A 56 30.71 2.62 8.92
N TYR A 57 29.60 3.29 8.59
CA TYR A 57 29.28 3.65 7.21
C TYR A 57 30.33 4.60 6.61
N ASN A 58 30.74 5.63 7.36
CA ASN A 58 31.75 6.58 6.89
C ASN A 58 33.12 5.93 6.64
N ALA A 59 33.50 4.92 7.43
CA ALA A 59 34.73 4.16 7.21
C ALA A 59 34.66 3.30 5.93
N LEU A 60 33.50 2.72 5.63
CA LEU A 60 33.29 1.90 4.44
C LEU A 60 33.24 2.71 3.14
N VAL A 61 32.65 3.91 3.19
CA VAL A 61 32.54 4.79 2.01
C VAL A 61 33.86 5.48 1.65
N ALA A 62 34.81 5.57 2.58
CA ALA A 62 36.14 6.16 2.33
C ALA A 62 37.01 5.35 1.34
N LEU A 63 36.65 4.09 1.08
CA LEU A 63 37.36 3.22 0.12
C LEU A 63 36.72 3.36 -1.27
N PRO A 64 37.44 3.56 -2.39
CA PRO A 64 36.82 3.93 -3.68
C PRO A 64 35.81 2.92 -4.24
N VAL A 65 36.22 1.66 -4.45
CA VAL A 65 35.36 0.62 -5.03
C VAL A 65 34.30 0.15 -4.04
N ILE A 66 34.70 -0.01 -2.78
CA ILE A 66 33.82 -0.44 -1.68
C ILE A 66 32.77 0.65 -1.41
N GLY A 67 33.16 1.92 -1.39
CA GLY A 67 32.29 3.05 -1.16
C GLY A 67 31.27 3.28 -2.26
N LEU A 68 31.61 3.01 -3.53
CA LEU A 68 30.63 3.02 -4.62
C LEU A 68 29.58 1.91 -4.41
N LEU A 69 30.01 0.70 -4.05
CA LEU A 69 29.10 -0.41 -3.75
C LEU A 69 28.21 -0.11 -2.55
N PHE A 70 28.75 0.44 -1.47
CA PHE A 70 27.97 0.80 -0.28
C PHE A 70 27.03 1.98 -0.52
N THR A 71 27.39 2.93 -1.39
CA THR A 71 26.49 4.03 -1.79
C THR A 71 25.30 3.51 -2.62
N PHE A 72 25.56 2.60 -3.56
CA PHE A 72 24.50 1.96 -4.35
C PHE A 72 23.61 1.05 -3.49
N LEU A 73 24.21 0.21 -2.64
CA LEU A 73 23.48 -0.66 -1.72
C LEU A 73 22.61 0.16 -0.76
N ARG A 74 23.11 1.29 -0.26
CA ARG A 74 22.34 2.23 0.54
C ARG A 74 21.13 2.75 -0.21
N TRP A 75 21.31 3.22 -1.46
CA TRP A 75 20.20 3.74 -2.25
C TRP A 75 19.11 2.69 -2.42
N ILE A 76 19.47 1.44 -2.73
CA ILE A 76 18.51 0.33 -2.81
C ILE A 76 17.85 0.07 -1.46
N LEU A 77 18.62 -0.04 -0.38
CA LEU A 77 18.12 -0.42 0.94
C LEU A 77 17.11 0.58 1.48
N ILE A 78 17.38 1.87 1.33
CA ILE A 78 16.50 2.95 1.78
C ILE A 78 15.18 2.95 0.99
N ASN A 79 15.25 2.84 -0.34
CA ASN A 79 14.04 2.77 -1.16
C ASN A 79 13.23 1.51 -0.86
N ALA A 80 13.90 0.36 -0.69
CA ALA A 80 13.27 -0.89 -0.32
C ALA A 80 12.62 -0.82 1.07
N LEU A 81 13.24 -0.13 2.03
CA LEU A 81 12.66 0.13 3.35
C LEU A 81 11.39 0.97 3.24
N GLY A 82 11.43 2.08 2.50
CA GLY A 82 10.27 2.95 2.31
C GLY A 82 9.10 2.22 1.63
N VAL A 83 9.36 1.56 0.52
CA VAL A 83 8.36 0.74 -0.20
C VAL A 83 7.86 -0.42 0.67
N GLY A 84 8.72 -1.04 1.47
CA GLY A 84 8.36 -2.13 2.38
C GLY A 84 7.40 -1.66 3.48
N LEU A 85 7.68 -0.51 4.11
CA LEU A 85 6.81 0.10 5.11
C LEU A 85 5.45 0.48 4.50
N TRP A 86 5.47 1.12 3.34
CA TRP A 86 4.25 1.42 2.56
C TRP A 86 3.41 0.17 2.30
N ALA A 87 4.05 -0.91 1.83
CA ALA A 87 3.36 -2.15 1.51
C ALA A 87 2.74 -2.80 2.75
N ILE A 88 3.43 -2.80 3.90
CA ILE A 88 2.91 -3.35 5.16
C ILE A 88 1.70 -2.55 5.64
N VAL A 89 1.77 -1.22 5.61
CA VAL A 89 0.65 -0.36 6.04
C VAL A 89 -0.56 -0.56 5.14
N ASN A 90 -0.37 -0.51 3.83
CA ASN A 90 -1.47 -0.68 2.87
C ASN A 90 -2.05 -2.11 2.91
N ALA A 91 -1.21 -3.14 3.08
CA ALA A 91 -1.68 -4.51 3.30
C ALA A 91 -2.55 -4.62 4.56
N THR A 92 -2.16 -3.94 5.64
CA THR A 92 -2.92 -3.91 6.90
C THR A 92 -4.25 -3.19 6.73
N GLN A 93 -4.30 -2.10 5.97
CA GLN A 93 -5.54 -1.37 5.66
C GLN A 93 -6.52 -2.21 4.84
N ILE A 94 -6.05 -2.96 3.84
CA ILE A 94 -6.92 -3.79 2.99
C ILE A 94 -7.27 -5.14 3.63
N ALA A 95 -6.56 -5.58 4.66
CA ALA A 95 -6.74 -6.89 5.30
C ALA A 95 -8.19 -7.15 5.76
N PRO A 96 -8.92 -6.22 6.41
CA PRO A 96 -10.33 -6.43 6.75
C PRO A 96 -11.20 -6.71 5.52
N THR A 97 -10.94 -6.03 4.40
CA THR A 97 -11.69 -6.23 3.14
C THR A 97 -11.37 -7.59 2.51
N LEU A 98 -10.12 -8.04 2.58
CA LEU A 98 -9.71 -9.38 2.15
C LEU A 98 -10.37 -10.47 3.00
N LEU A 99 -10.42 -10.28 4.31
CA LEU A 99 -10.98 -11.23 5.26
C LEU A 99 -12.51 -11.27 5.26
N ALA A 100 -13.17 -10.24 4.70
CA ALA A 100 -14.60 -10.27 4.45
C ALA A 100 -14.99 -11.24 3.31
N ILE A 101 -14.03 -11.79 2.57
CA ILE A 101 -14.26 -12.78 1.52
C ILE A 101 -14.28 -14.18 2.16
N PRO A 102 -15.44 -14.87 2.23
CA PRO A 102 -15.58 -16.14 2.97
C PRO A 102 -14.55 -17.23 2.63
N PRO A 103 -14.24 -17.53 1.34
CA PRO A 103 -13.26 -18.57 1.03
C PRO A 103 -11.84 -18.19 1.45
N ILE A 104 -11.48 -16.89 1.44
CA ILE A 104 -10.16 -16.43 1.88
C ILE A 104 -10.05 -16.57 3.40
N TYR A 105 -11.09 -16.13 4.11
CA TYR A 105 -11.15 -16.26 5.57
C TYR A 105 -11.03 -17.72 6.00
N ALA A 106 -11.82 -18.62 5.39
CA ALA A 106 -11.78 -20.04 5.70
C ALA A 106 -10.38 -20.64 5.49
N ALA A 107 -9.75 -20.37 4.35
CA ALA A 107 -8.41 -20.88 4.03
C ALA A 107 -7.34 -20.39 5.03
N ILE A 108 -7.42 -19.11 5.45
CA ILE A 108 -6.48 -18.56 6.44
C ILE A 108 -6.68 -19.20 7.81
N ILE A 109 -7.94 -19.32 8.27
CA ILE A 109 -8.24 -19.92 9.56
C ILE A 109 -7.84 -21.40 9.58
N GLU A 110 -8.14 -22.15 8.52
CA GLU A 110 -7.74 -23.56 8.38
C GLU A 110 -6.20 -23.70 8.43
N TYR A 111 -5.48 -22.87 7.69
CA TYR A 111 -4.02 -22.84 7.73
C TYR A 111 -3.49 -22.51 9.14
N LEU A 112 -4.03 -21.49 9.82
CA LEU A 112 -3.59 -21.14 11.16
C LEU A 112 -3.94 -22.21 12.20
N GLN A 113 -5.05 -22.91 12.04
CA GLN A 113 -5.43 -24.03 12.90
C GLN A 113 -4.49 -25.22 12.69
N SER A 114 -4.09 -25.54 11.46
CA SER A 114 -3.11 -26.60 11.22
C SER A 114 -1.74 -26.27 11.82
N GLN A 115 -1.33 -24.99 11.80
CA GLN A 115 -0.08 -24.56 12.46
C GLN A 115 -0.12 -24.58 13.99
N LYS A 116 -1.31 -24.67 14.62
CA LYS A 116 -1.44 -24.86 16.09
C LYS A 116 -1.18 -26.30 16.53
N GLN A 117 -1.32 -27.25 15.62
CA GLN A 117 -0.97 -28.66 15.79
C GLN A 117 0.06 -29.05 14.74
N PRO A 118 1.27 -28.49 14.81
CA PRO A 118 2.26 -28.69 13.77
C PRO A 118 2.74 -30.15 13.75
N ASP A 119 2.65 -30.80 12.60
CA ASP A 119 3.33 -32.06 12.30
C ASP A 119 4.83 -31.79 12.11
N SER A 120 5.55 -31.56 13.22
CA SER A 120 7.00 -31.39 13.21
C SER A 120 7.67 -32.35 14.17
N ASP A 121 8.59 -33.15 13.64
CA ASP A 121 9.46 -34.05 14.41
C ASP A 121 10.40 -33.29 15.36
N ASN A 122 10.52 -31.96 15.20
CA ASN A 122 11.34 -31.11 16.05
C ASN A 122 10.45 -30.31 17.05
N PRO A 123 10.55 -30.59 18.36
CA PRO A 123 9.74 -29.92 19.39
C PRO A 123 9.94 -28.40 19.46
N GLN A 124 11.12 -27.88 19.10
CA GLN A 124 11.38 -26.45 19.10
C GLN A 124 10.67 -25.76 17.94
N ILE A 125 10.72 -26.34 16.75
CA ILE A 125 10.04 -25.80 15.54
C ILE A 125 8.53 -25.81 15.77
N ALA A 126 7.99 -26.91 16.28
CA ALA A 126 6.58 -27.03 16.67
C ALA A 126 6.14 -25.92 17.65
N LYS A 127 6.96 -25.64 18.67
CA LYS A 127 6.69 -24.57 19.64
C LYS A 127 6.66 -23.18 18.98
N TYR A 128 7.59 -22.89 18.08
CA TYR A 128 7.62 -21.60 17.37
C TYR A 128 6.44 -21.45 16.40
N GLN A 129 6.13 -22.48 15.62
CA GLN A 129 4.98 -22.49 14.71
C GLN A 129 3.67 -22.23 15.47
N LYS A 130 3.47 -22.94 16.59
CA LYS A 130 2.29 -22.71 17.44
C LYS A 130 2.23 -21.27 17.97
N LYS A 131 3.35 -20.73 18.47
CA LYS A 131 3.40 -19.35 19.00
C LYS A 131 3.10 -18.31 17.90
N ILE A 132 3.63 -18.51 16.69
CA ILE A 132 3.37 -17.64 15.54
C ILE A 132 1.89 -17.73 15.16
N ALA A 133 1.31 -18.94 15.10
CA ALA A 133 -0.10 -19.14 14.77
C ALA A 133 -1.03 -18.50 15.80
N GLU A 134 -0.74 -18.63 17.10
CA GLU A 134 -1.48 -17.97 18.18
C GLU A 134 -1.41 -16.44 18.08
N TRP A 135 -0.21 -15.90 17.81
CA TRP A 135 -0.02 -14.48 17.61
C TRP A 135 -0.78 -13.97 16.36
N LEU A 136 -0.67 -14.66 15.22
CA LEU A 136 -1.39 -14.33 14.00
C LEU A 136 -2.91 -14.36 14.23
N MET A 137 -3.43 -15.39 14.91
CA MET A 137 -4.85 -15.47 15.25
C MET A 137 -5.32 -14.29 16.11
N ALA A 138 -4.49 -13.81 17.05
CA ALA A 138 -4.79 -12.61 17.81
C ALA A 138 -4.81 -11.36 16.91
N VAL A 139 -3.84 -11.23 16.01
CA VAL A 139 -3.79 -10.14 15.01
C VAL A 139 -5.03 -10.16 14.11
N PHE A 140 -5.46 -11.33 13.64
CA PHE A 140 -6.65 -11.49 12.80
C PHE A 140 -7.94 -11.12 13.55
N ARG A 141 -8.04 -11.44 14.84
CA ARG A 141 -9.18 -11.07 15.67
C ARG A 141 -9.33 -9.55 15.79
N ASP A 142 -8.21 -8.85 15.93
CA ASP A 142 -8.17 -7.40 16.11
C ASP A 142 -7.80 -6.65 14.81
N ILE A 143 -7.94 -7.29 13.65
CA ILE A 143 -7.45 -6.75 12.36
C ILE A 143 -8.06 -5.38 12.03
N GLY A 144 -9.31 -5.12 12.41
CA GLY A 144 -9.95 -3.82 12.23
C GLY A 144 -9.27 -2.71 13.02
N ARG A 145 -8.76 -3.01 14.23
CA ARG A 145 -7.99 -2.05 15.04
C ARG A 145 -6.64 -1.76 14.40
N TYR A 146 -5.95 -2.79 13.90
CA TYR A 146 -4.69 -2.62 13.20
C TYR A 146 -4.85 -1.83 11.90
N ALA A 147 -5.94 -2.06 11.16
CA ALA A 147 -6.28 -1.25 9.99
C ALA A 147 -6.51 0.22 10.35
N ALA A 148 -7.24 0.52 11.44
CA ALA A 148 -7.43 1.89 11.92
C ALA A 148 -6.10 2.56 12.29
N ILE A 149 -5.22 1.86 13.00
CA ILE A 149 -3.86 2.33 13.30
C ILE A 149 -3.08 2.59 12.00
N ALA A 150 -3.18 1.70 11.02
CA ALA A 150 -2.53 1.86 9.72
C ALA A 150 -3.04 3.11 8.97
N TYR A 151 -4.34 3.44 9.01
CA TYR A 151 -4.85 4.71 8.46
C TYR A 151 -4.32 5.93 9.21
N VAL A 152 -4.19 5.87 10.53
CA VAL A 152 -3.62 6.98 11.31
C VAL A 152 -2.15 7.20 10.94
N ILE A 153 -1.38 6.12 10.80
CA ILE A 153 0.02 6.20 10.37
C ILE A 153 0.11 6.76 8.94
N GLU A 154 -0.70 6.24 8.01
CA GLU A 154 -0.76 6.72 6.64
C GLU A 154 -1.11 8.21 6.58
N LEU A 155 -2.12 8.64 7.34
CA LEU A 155 -2.50 10.05 7.46
C LEU A 155 -1.34 10.90 7.97
N ALA A 156 -0.64 10.46 9.03
CA ALA A 156 0.49 11.21 9.59
C ALA A 156 1.64 11.36 8.58
N VAL A 157 2.00 10.28 7.87
CA VAL A 157 3.05 10.30 6.84
C VAL A 157 2.67 11.22 5.68
N ASN A 158 1.44 11.12 5.20
CA ASN A 158 0.95 11.96 4.09
C ASN A 158 0.81 13.43 4.51
N LEU A 159 0.38 13.71 5.74
CA LEU A 159 0.34 15.07 6.31
C LEU A 159 1.75 15.68 6.39
N ALA A 160 2.73 14.92 6.86
CA ALA A 160 4.12 15.36 6.93
C ALA A 160 4.69 15.66 5.54
N TYR A 161 4.42 14.80 4.55
CA TYR A 161 4.96 14.92 3.20
C TYR A 161 4.29 16.03 2.37
N PHE A 162 2.95 16.04 2.29
CA PHE A 162 2.23 16.97 1.41
C PHE A 162 2.08 18.37 2.02
N ALA A 163 2.08 18.47 3.36
CA ALA A 163 1.94 19.72 4.12
C ALA A 163 1.00 20.74 3.43
N PRO A 164 -0.31 20.48 3.35
CA PRO A 164 -1.24 21.13 2.42
C PRO A 164 -1.65 22.56 2.84
N TYR A 165 -0.71 23.33 3.35
CA TYR A 165 -0.88 24.69 3.84
C TYR A 165 0.26 25.58 3.34
N GLN A 166 -0.04 26.83 3.00
CA GLN A 166 0.96 27.77 2.54
C GLN A 166 2.03 28.00 3.62
N GLY A 167 3.30 27.74 3.28
CA GLY A 167 4.40 27.79 4.25
C GLY A 167 4.54 26.52 5.11
N GLY A 168 3.84 25.44 4.76
CA GLY A 168 3.93 24.15 5.43
C GLY A 168 3.40 24.17 6.87
N TRP A 169 3.89 23.24 7.69
CA TRP A 169 3.47 23.12 9.10
C TRP A 169 3.86 24.34 9.93
N ASP A 170 4.99 24.99 9.64
CA ASP A 170 5.40 26.22 10.32
C ASP A 170 4.46 27.38 10.02
N GLY A 171 4.00 27.50 8.76
CA GLY A 171 2.96 28.45 8.36
C GLY A 171 1.65 28.17 9.08
N PHE A 172 1.21 26.91 9.09
CA PHE A 172 -0.01 26.49 9.76
C PHE A 172 0.01 26.81 11.27
N LEU A 173 1.10 26.53 11.96
CA LEU A 173 1.23 26.79 13.41
C LEU A 173 1.23 28.29 13.74
N LYS A 174 1.83 29.12 12.88
CA LYS A 174 1.83 30.59 13.05
C LYS A 174 0.45 31.20 12.79
N ASP A 175 -0.28 30.64 11.83
CA ASP A 175 -1.61 31.12 11.44
C ASP A 175 -2.76 30.44 12.19
N ALA A 176 -2.50 29.42 13.02
CA ALA A 176 -3.50 28.68 13.77
C ALA A 176 -4.51 29.58 14.55
N PRO A 177 -4.13 30.74 15.12
CA PRO A 177 -5.08 31.64 15.78
C PRO A 177 -6.01 32.41 14.82
N LEU A 178 -5.64 32.54 13.55
CA LEU A 178 -6.31 33.35 12.51
C LEU A 178 -6.50 32.52 11.24
N TRP A 179 -6.99 31.29 11.39
CA TRP A 179 -7.10 30.32 10.32
C TRP A 179 -7.85 30.90 9.10
N SER A 180 -7.23 30.82 7.92
CA SER A 180 -7.79 31.24 6.64
C SER A 180 -7.84 30.05 5.66
N PRO A 181 -9.02 29.73 5.09
CA PRO A 181 -9.16 28.71 4.05
C PRO A 181 -8.33 29.00 2.80
N ASP A 182 -8.08 30.27 2.51
CA ASP A 182 -7.39 30.71 1.28
C ASP A 182 -5.92 30.29 1.25
N ARG A 183 -5.36 29.93 2.41
CA ARG A 183 -3.99 29.40 2.55
C ARG A 183 -3.90 27.89 2.36
N ILE A 184 -5.02 27.20 2.17
CA ILE A 184 -5.04 25.76 1.90
C ILE A 184 -4.61 25.50 0.46
N LEU A 185 -3.59 24.65 0.31
CA LEU A 185 -3.12 24.22 -1.00
C LEU A 185 -3.99 23.06 -1.48
N TYR A 186 -5.16 23.37 -2.04
CA TYR A 186 -6.21 22.39 -2.39
C TYR A 186 -5.74 21.24 -3.29
N VAL A 187 -4.79 21.48 -4.20
CA VAL A 187 -4.22 20.42 -5.04
C VAL A 187 -3.42 19.43 -4.19
N GLN A 188 -2.59 19.91 -3.27
CA GLN A 188 -1.82 19.06 -2.35
C GLN A 188 -2.74 18.35 -1.36
N PHE A 189 -3.77 19.04 -0.87
CA PHE A 189 -4.80 18.42 -0.03
C PHE A 189 -5.52 17.29 -0.77
N GLY A 190 -5.90 17.50 -2.03
CA GLY A 190 -6.52 16.48 -2.86
C GLY A 190 -5.61 15.27 -3.10
N LEU A 191 -4.33 15.52 -3.42
CA LEU A 191 -3.33 14.46 -3.57
C LEU A 191 -3.12 13.68 -2.27
N MET A 192 -3.03 14.36 -1.13
CA MET A 192 -2.91 13.75 0.19
C MET A 192 -4.08 12.80 0.48
N VAL A 193 -5.32 13.27 0.29
CA VAL A 193 -6.52 12.45 0.50
C VAL A 193 -6.56 11.27 -0.47
N ALA A 194 -6.21 11.48 -1.74
CA ALA A 194 -6.16 10.42 -2.73
C ALA A 194 -5.10 9.35 -2.38
N SER A 195 -3.93 9.76 -1.88
CA SER A 195 -2.83 8.88 -1.51
C SER A 195 -3.14 7.99 -0.29
N ILE A 196 -3.89 8.50 0.70
CA ILE A 196 -4.22 7.76 1.93
C ILE A 196 -5.09 6.52 1.64
N ALA A 197 -6.01 6.61 0.68
CA ALA A 197 -6.96 5.55 0.34
C ALA A 197 -6.68 4.89 -1.02
N ALA A 198 -5.60 5.28 -1.70
CA ALA A 198 -5.30 4.89 -3.08
C ALA A 198 -5.37 3.37 -3.29
N VAL A 199 -4.62 2.60 -2.50
CA VAL A 199 -4.53 1.14 -2.65
C VAL A 199 -5.85 0.47 -2.33
N GLU A 200 -6.56 0.92 -1.30
CA GLU A 200 -7.86 0.38 -0.94
C GLU A 200 -8.91 0.65 -2.04
N ILE A 201 -8.95 1.86 -2.60
CA ILE A 201 -9.86 2.22 -3.70
C ILE A 201 -9.59 1.33 -4.91
N ILE A 202 -8.32 1.18 -5.31
CA ILE A 202 -7.93 0.31 -6.42
C ILE A 202 -8.34 -1.14 -6.12
N PHE A 203 -8.07 -1.63 -4.91
CA PHE A 203 -8.38 -3.00 -4.51
C PHE A 203 -9.88 -3.28 -4.53
N ARG A 204 -10.70 -2.40 -3.95
CA ARG A 204 -12.16 -2.50 -3.95
C ARG A 204 -12.73 -2.43 -5.36
N PHE A 205 -12.18 -1.57 -6.21
CA PHE A 205 -12.57 -1.50 -7.62
C PHE A 205 -12.29 -2.80 -8.36
N VAL A 206 -11.07 -3.36 -8.23
CA VAL A 206 -10.70 -4.65 -8.84
C VAL A 206 -11.63 -5.77 -8.37
N LEU A 207 -11.93 -5.82 -7.06
CA LEU A 207 -12.87 -6.80 -6.51
C LEU A 207 -14.28 -6.63 -7.09
N ALA A 208 -14.78 -5.40 -7.20
CA ALA A 208 -16.09 -5.12 -7.76
C ALA A 208 -16.18 -5.56 -9.23
N VAL A 209 -15.18 -5.20 -10.03
CA VAL A 209 -15.06 -5.61 -11.45
C VAL A 209 -15.01 -7.13 -11.58
N TRP A 210 -14.19 -7.79 -10.76
CA TRP A 210 -14.07 -9.26 -10.78
C TRP A 210 -15.39 -9.96 -10.41
N ARG A 211 -16.14 -9.44 -9.43
CA ARG A 211 -17.47 -9.95 -9.05
C ARG A 211 -18.46 -9.83 -10.20
N ILE A 212 -18.48 -8.68 -10.90
CA ILE A 212 -19.32 -8.47 -12.08
C ILE A 212 -19.00 -9.49 -13.16
N PHE A 213 -17.71 -9.72 -13.47
CA PHE A 213 -17.31 -10.70 -14.48
C PHE A 213 -17.67 -12.14 -14.11
N ARG A 214 -17.64 -12.50 -12.83
CA ARG A 214 -18.12 -13.81 -12.37
C ARG A 214 -19.63 -13.96 -12.48
N ALA A 215 -20.40 -12.91 -12.19
CA ALA A 215 -21.86 -12.96 -12.23
C ALA A 215 -22.45 -13.03 -13.65
N ILE A 216 -21.68 -12.62 -14.66
CA ILE A 216 -22.09 -12.66 -16.08
C ILE A 216 -21.79 -14.03 -16.73
N LYS A 217 -20.96 -14.86 -16.09
CA LYS A 217 -20.63 -16.22 -16.56
C LYS A 217 -21.55 -17.25 -15.94
#